data_AF-S4PRV9-F1
#
_entry.id   AF-S4PRV9-F1
#
_cell.length_a   1.000
_cell.length_b   1.000
_cell.length_c   1.000
_cell.angle_alpha   90.00
_cell.angle_beta   90.00
_cell.angle_gamma   90.00
#
_symmetry.space_group_name_H-M   'P 1'
#
loop_
_entity.id
_entity.type
_entity.pdbx_description
1 polymer ?
#
loop_
_entity_poly.entity_id
_entity_poly.type
_entity_poly.pdbx_seq_one_letter_code
_entity_poly.pdbx_strand_id
1 'polypeptide(L)'
;MKILGIPRFSVLGWSAGGSASLVLAAKHPDAVRKLVVWGANAYILPTEIAAYRKIADVNTWAKHLRVPMVEVYGKERFAQYWARWVDCMSVALEAKMDICSEHLKNIKCPTLVLHGCKDPLVDPVHAPYLIENIKKSVLYIYTDGKHDIHIR
;
A
#
# COMPACT_ATOMS: atom_id res chain seq x y z
N MET A 1 13.56 -2.40 13.28
CA MET A 1 13.46 -1.59 14.53
C MET A 1 14.12 -2.24 15.73
N LYS A 2 13.96 -3.55 15.98
CA LYS A 2 14.67 -4.29 17.05
C LYS A 2 16.21 -4.14 16.99
N ILE A 3 16.83 -4.41 15.83
CA ILE A 3 18.28 -4.27 15.63
C ILE A 3 18.74 -2.82 15.86
N LEU A 4 17.91 -1.85 15.51
CA LEU A 4 18.19 -0.42 15.73
C LEU A 4 17.94 0.02 17.19
N GLY A 5 17.55 -0.88 18.09
CA GLY A 5 17.26 -0.55 19.48
C GLY A 5 16.02 0.33 19.69
N ILE A 6 15.10 0.36 18.71
CA ILE A 6 13.89 1.19 18.77
C ILE A 6 12.68 0.29 19.06
N PRO A 7 12.24 0.16 20.33
CA PRO A 7 11.20 -0.79 20.72
C PRO A 7 9.80 -0.35 20.29
N ARG A 8 9.57 0.97 20.16
CA ARG A 8 8.26 1.53 19.82
C ARG A 8 8.38 2.73 18.89
N PHE A 9 7.62 2.74 17.80
CA PHE A 9 7.76 3.73 16.72
C PHE A 9 6.42 3.97 16.00
N SER A 10 6.32 5.06 15.26
CA SER A 10 5.18 5.31 14.36
C SER A 10 5.54 4.95 12.93
N VAL A 11 4.53 4.58 12.14
CA VAL A 11 4.72 4.12 10.76
C VAL A 11 3.84 4.94 9.83
N LEU A 12 4.45 5.44 8.75
CA LEU A 12 3.76 6.02 7.61
C LEU A 12 3.97 5.05 6.44
N GLY A 13 2.88 4.52 5.88
CA GLY A 13 2.93 3.50 4.85
C GLY A 13 2.14 3.90 3.60
N TRP A 14 2.82 3.92 2.46
CA TRP A 14 2.22 4.19 1.16
C TRP A 14 2.13 2.91 0.33
N SER A 15 1.02 2.70 -0.38
CA SER A 15 0.90 1.64 -1.39
C SER A 15 1.14 0.25 -0.77
N ALA A 16 1.93 -0.60 -1.41
CA ALA A 16 2.41 -1.86 -0.83
C ALA A 16 3.08 -1.69 0.55
N GLY A 17 3.75 -0.56 0.79
CA GLY A 17 4.28 -0.19 2.12
C GLY A 17 3.17 0.10 3.14
N GLY A 18 2.02 0.60 2.70
CA GLY A 18 0.81 0.73 3.51
C GLY A 18 0.26 -0.63 3.93
N SER A 19 0.10 -1.54 2.98
CA SER A 19 -0.36 -2.92 3.24
C SER A 19 0.61 -3.68 4.16
N ALA A 20 1.92 -3.53 3.95
CA ALA A 20 2.94 -4.06 4.86
C ALA A 20 2.89 -3.43 6.26
N SER A 21 2.54 -2.14 6.36
CA SER A 21 2.39 -1.44 7.66
C SER A 21 1.17 -1.92 8.44
N LEU A 22 0.08 -2.28 7.75
CA LEU A 22 -1.09 -2.93 8.36
C LEU A 22 -0.70 -4.28 8.95
N VAL A 23 0.01 -5.13 8.18
CA VAL A 23 0.53 -6.42 8.64
C VAL A 23 1.44 -6.24 9.86
N LEU A 24 2.35 -5.27 9.81
CA LEU A 24 3.28 -4.96 10.90
C LEU A 24 2.52 -4.56 12.18
N ALA A 25 1.56 -3.65 12.08
CA ALA A 25 0.78 -3.18 13.21
C ALA A 25 -0.13 -4.26 13.80
N ALA A 26 -0.64 -5.17 12.96
CA ALA A 26 -1.46 -6.29 13.41
C ALA A 26 -0.62 -7.38 14.12
N LYS A 27 0.56 -7.71 13.59
CA LYS A 27 1.47 -8.74 14.15
C LYS A 27 2.25 -8.26 15.36
N HIS A 28 2.55 -6.95 15.44
CA HIS A 28 3.37 -6.36 16.48
C HIS A 28 2.69 -5.12 17.09
N PRO A 29 1.48 -5.26 17.66
CA PRO A 29 0.66 -4.13 18.09
C PRO A 29 1.30 -3.26 19.18
N ASP A 30 2.18 -3.84 19.99
CA ASP A 30 2.87 -3.10 21.07
C ASP A 30 4.05 -2.27 20.55
N ALA A 31 4.61 -2.63 19.39
CA ALA A 31 5.72 -1.92 18.76
C ALA A 31 5.25 -0.68 17.97
N VAL A 32 4.00 -0.66 17.50
CA VAL A 32 3.47 0.45 16.69
C VAL A 32 2.73 1.46 17.58
N ARG A 33 3.25 2.69 17.64
CA ARG A 33 2.69 3.80 18.44
C ARG A 33 1.49 4.46 17.75
N LYS A 34 1.64 4.78 16.46
CA LYS A 34 0.61 5.35 15.58
C LYS A 34 0.87 4.86 14.16
N LEU A 35 -0.20 4.74 13.38
CA LEU A 35 -0.13 4.32 11.99
C LEU A 35 -0.79 5.38 11.09
N VAL A 36 -0.16 5.70 9.97
CA VAL A 36 -0.76 6.47 8.88
C VAL A 36 -0.59 5.65 7.61
N VAL A 37 -1.67 5.38 6.88
CA VAL A 37 -1.62 4.61 5.64
C VAL A 37 -2.41 5.27 4.53
N TRP A 38 -1.91 5.16 3.29
CA TRP A 38 -2.62 5.62 2.10
C TRP A 38 -2.26 4.79 0.87
N GLY A 39 -3.21 4.65 -0.05
CA GLY A 39 -3.11 3.70 -1.15
C GLY A 39 -2.93 2.26 -0.65
N ALA A 40 -3.43 1.92 0.53
CA ALA A 40 -3.23 0.61 1.15
C ALA A 40 -4.46 -0.27 0.95
N ASN A 41 -4.23 -1.57 0.81
CA ASN A 41 -5.27 -2.59 0.66
C ASN A 41 -5.00 -3.78 1.59
N ALA A 42 -6.07 -4.33 2.20
CA ALA A 42 -5.97 -5.51 3.07
C ALA A 42 -6.22 -6.83 2.34
N TYR A 43 -6.72 -6.75 1.11
CA TYR A 43 -6.96 -7.83 0.16
C TYR A 43 -6.81 -7.29 -1.27
N ILE A 44 -6.77 -8.18 -2.26
CA ILE A 44 -6.57 -7.82 -3.67
C ILE A 44 -7.88 -7.95 -4.43
N LEU A 45 -8.18 -6.97 -5.28
CA LEU A 45 -9.34 -7.01 -6.17
C LEU A 45 -8.95 -7.28 -7.64
N PRO A 46 -9.83 -7.91 -8.44
CA PRO A 46 -9.61 -8.06 -9.88
C PRO A 46 -9.42 -6.74 -10.63
N THR A 47 -10.10 -5.67 -10.21
CA THR A 47 -9.98 -4.32 -10.78
C THR A 47 -8.57 -3.76 -10.62
N GLU A 48 -7.94 -4.01 -9.49
CA GLU A 48 -6.57 -3.58 -9.19
C GLU A 48 -5.54 -4.36 -10.04
N ILE A 49 -5.70 -5.68 -10.19
CA ILE A 49 -4.84 -6.46 -11.08
C ILE A 49 -4.96 -6.00 -12.53
N ALA A 50 -6.17 -5.66 -12.98
CA ALA A 50 -6.36 -5.09 -14.32
C ALA A 50 -5.64 -3.73 -14.46
N ALA A 51 -5.62 -2.90 -13.42
CA ALA A 51 -4.86 -1.65 -13.40
C ALA A 51 -3.34 -1.90 -13.41
N TYR A 52 -2.84 -2.83 -12.59
CA TYR A 52 -1.41 -3.17 -12.51
C TYR A 52 -0.87 -3.70 -13.85
N ARG A 53 -1.64 -4.54 -14.55
CA ARG A 53 -1.28 -5.05 -15.88
C ARG A 53 -1.11 -3.94 -16.92
N LYS A 54 -1.92 -2.88 -16.87
CA LYS A 54 -1.79 -1.72 -17.79
C LYS A 54 -0.49 -0.95 -17.59
N ILE A 55 0.12 -1.05 -16.40
CA ILE A 55 1.38 -0.39 -16.07
C ILE A 55 2.55 -1.38 -15.95
N ALA A 56 2.40 -2.62 -16.41
CA ALA A 56 3.46 -3.64 -16.33
C ALA A 56 4.69 -3.28 -17.19
N ASP A 57 4.48 -2.72 -18.38
CA ASP A 57 5.58 -2.18 -19.17
C ASP A 57 5.94 -0.77 -18.68
N VAL A 58 6.99 -0.71 -17.87
CA VAL A 58 7.51 0.55 -17.34
C VAL A 58 7.91 1.53 -18.44
N ASN A 59 8.23 1.10 -19.67
CA ASN A 59 8.63 2.02 -20.74
C ASN A 59 7.49 2.94 -21.20
N THR A 60 6.22 2.56 -20.95
CA THR A 60 5.04 3.36 -21.26
C THR A 60 4.77 4.46 -20.22
N TRP A 61 5.49 4.45 -19.09
CA TRP A 61 5.25 5.39 -18.00
C TRP A 61 5.68 6.80 -18.34
N ALA A 62 4.99 7.78 -17.73
CA ALA A 62 5.41 9.16 -17.77
C ALA A 62 6.86 9.30 -17.27
N LYS A 63 7.68 10.08 -18.00
CA LYS A 63 9.12 10.22 -17.73
C LYS A 63 9.42 10.56 -16.27
N HIS A 64 8.64 11.46 -15.67
CA HIS A 64 8.84 11.91 -14.29
C HIS A 64 8.59 10.82 -13.23
N LEU A 65 7.84 9.76 -13.56
CA LEU A 65 7.65 8.59 -12.68
C LEU A 65 8.74 7.54 -12.90
N ARG A 66 9.20 7.39 -14.14
CA ARG A 66 10.16 6.35 -14.54
C ARG A 66 11.60 6.69 -14.27
N VAL A 67 12.03 7.92 -14.58
CA VAL A 67 13.44 8.32 -14.52
C VAL A 67 14.05 8.12 -13.14
N PRO A 68 13.42 8.55 -12.02
CA PRO A 68 13.99 8.35 -10.69
C PRO A 68 14.21 6.87 -10.35
N MET A 69 13.31 5.98 -10.81
CA MET A 69 13.45 4.54 -10.58
C MET A 69 14.58 3.95 -11.42
N VAL A 70 14.73 4.40 -12.67
CA VAL A 70 15.82 3.96 -13.55
C VAL A 70 17.18 4.42 -13.02
N GLU A 71 17.28 5.60 -12.43
CA GLU A 71 18.52 6.09 -11.81
C GLU A 71 18.95 5.23 -10.62
N VAL A 72 17.99 4.76 -9.81
CA VAL A 72 18.27 3.92 -8.63
C VAL A 72 18.58 2.47 -9.02
N TYR A 73 17.77 1.88 -9.89
CA TYR A 73 17.81 0.42 -10.14
C TYR A 73 18.49 0.04 -11.46
N GLY A 74 18.64 0.97 -12.39
CA GLY A 74 18.98 0.70 -13.78
C GLY A 74 17.76 0.26 -14.60
N LYS A 75 17.78 0.53 -15.91
CA LYS A 75 16.64 0.32 -16.81
C LYS A 75 16.11 -1.11 -16.79
N GLU A 76 17.01 -2.08 -16.97
CA GLU A 76 16.66 -3.50 -17.10
C GLU A 76 16.14 -4.08 -15.80
N ARG A 77 16.84 -3.86 -14.68
CA ARG A 77 16.42 -4.38 -13.38
C ARG A 77 15.12 -3.77 -12.90
N PHE A 78 14.91 -2.46 -13.12
CA PHE A 78 13.64 -1.82 -12.76
C PHE A 78 12.47 -2.48 -13.51
N ALA A 79 12.60 -2.65 -14.83
CA ALA A 79 11.56 -3.30 -15.63
C ALA A 79 11.30 -4.74 -15.17
N GLN A 80 12.36 -5.52 -14.90
CA GLN A 80 12.24 -6.89 -14.41
C GLN A 80 11.57 -6.97 -13.04
N TYR A 81 11.97 -6.15 -12.07
CA TYR A 81 11.38 -6.15 -10.74
C TYR A 81 9.92 -5.72 -10.75
N TRP A 82 9.59 -4.71 -11.55
CA TRP A 82 8.22 -4.24 -11.68
C TRP A 82 7.31 -5.30 -12.31
N ALA A 83 7.73 -5.91 -13.43
CA ALA A 83 6.97 -6.99 -14.06
C ALA A 83 6.75 -8.17 -13.10
N ARG A 84 7.79 -8.59 -12.38
CA ARG A 84 7.69 -9.65 -11.36
C ARG A 84 6.74 -9.29 -10.22
N TRP A 85 6.69 -8.03 -9.81
CA TRP A 85 5.73 -7.58 -8.81
C TRP A 85 4.29 -7.69 -9.32
N VAL A 86 4.01 -7.27 -10.57
CA VAL A 86 2.68 -7.43 -11.20
C VAL A 86 2.28 -8.90 -11.33
N ASP A 87 3.21 -9.76 -11.73
CA ASP A 87 2.98 -11.21 -11.82
C ASP A 87 2.67 -11.80 -10.44
N CYS A 88 3.43 -11.42 -9.41
CA CYS A 88 3.22 -11.87 -8.04
C CYS A 88 1.85 -11.47 -7.51
N MET A 89 1.41 -10.22 -7.76
CA MET A 89 0.07 -9.77 -7.37
C MET A 89 -1.04 -10.54 -8.11
N SER A 90 -0.83 -10.85 -9.40
CA SER A 90 -1.78 -11.66 -10.18
C SER A 90 -1.94 -13.07 -9.59
N VAL A 91 -0.82 -13.74 -9.30
CA VAL A 91 -0.81 -15.07 -8.66
C VAL A 91 -1.46 -15.02 -7.28
N ALA A 92 -1.20 -13.97 -6.48
CA ALA A 92 -1.81 -13.82 -5.17
C ALA A 92 -3.34 -13.71 -5.23
N LEU A 93 -3.88 -12.99 -6.22
CA LEU A 93 -5.33 -12.92 -6.44
C LEU A 93 -5.90 -14.30 -6.83
N GLU A 94 -5.27 -15.00 -7.78
CA GLU A 94 -5.71 -16.33 -8.25
C GLU A 94 -5.71 -17.36 -7.11
N ALA A 95 -4.69 -17.30 -6.25
CA ALA A 95 -4.58 -18.12 -5.05
C ALA A 95 -5.50 -17.66 -3.90
N LYS A 96 -6.31 -16.61 -4.09
CA LYS A 96 -7.21 -16.01 -3.09
C LYS A 96 -6.47 -15.67 -1.79
N MET A 97 -5.24 -15.17 -1.91
CA MET A 97 -4.44 -14.81 -0.75
C MET A 97 -5.04 -13.58 -0.06
N ASP A 98 -5.25 -13.69 1.26
CA ASP A 98 -5.50 -12.54 2.11
C ASP A 98 -4.17 -11.85 2.43
N ILE A 99 -4.13 -10.51 2.37
CA ILE A 99 -2.95 -9.76 2.82
C ILE A 99 -2.99 -9.66 4.34
N CYS A 100 -4.09 -9.11 4.89
CA CYS A 100 -4.28 -8.99 6.34
C CYS A 100 -5.71 -8.66 6.79
N SER A 101 -6.73 -8.89 5.97
CA SER A 101 -8.13 -8.56 6.27
C SER A 101 -8.58 -9.13 7.61
N GLU A 102 -8.29 -10.40 7.85
CA GLU A 102 -8.65 -11.12 9.09
C GLU A 102 -7.89 -10.61 10.34
N HIS A 103 -6.85 -9.82 10.13
CA HIS A 103 -5.93 -9.35 11.16
C HIS A 103 -6.06 -7.86 11.47
N LEU A 104 -6.85 -7.09 10.70
CA LEU A 104 -7.05 -5.66 10.95
C LEU A 104 -7.55 -5.36 12.36
N LYS A 105 -8.43 -6.20 12.90
CA LYS A 105 -8.94 -6.12 14.29
C LYS A 105 -7.85 -6.18 15.37
N ASN A 106 -6.66 -6.69 15.04
CA ASN A 106 -5.54 -6.79 15.96
C ASN A 106 -4.72 -5.50 16.04
N ILE A 107 -4.94 -4.54 15.13
CA ILE A 107 -4.29 -3.22 15.17
C ILE A 107 -4.85 -2.42 16.36
N LYS A 108 -4.00 -2.17 17.36
CA LYS A 108 -4.39 -1.48 18.61
C LYS A 108 -4.09 0.03 18.61
N CYS A 109 -3.18 0.48 17.76
CA CYS A 109 -2.73 1.87 17.73
C CYS A 109 -3.74 2.78 17.01
N PRO A 110 -3.78 4.09 17.36
CA PRO A 110 -4.49 5.06 16.54
C PRO A 110 -3.99 5.03 15.10
N THR A 111 -4.93 4.98 14.16
CA THR A 111 -4.66 4.81 12.73
C THR A 111 -5.33 5.93 11.94
N LEU A 112 -4.56 6.61 11.09
CA LEU A 112 -5.10 7.55 10.11
C LEU A 112 -5.04 6.91 8.73
N VAL A 113 -6.19 6.69 8.13
CA VAL A 113 -6.32 6.24 6.74
C VAL A 113 -6.50 7.48 5.88
N LEU A 114 -5.66 7.65 4.87
CA LEU A 114 -5.81 8.69 3.86
C LEU A 114 -6.12 8.04 2.51
N HIS A 115 -6.97 8.67 1.71
CA HIS A 115 -7.25 8.17 0.36
C HIS A 115 -7.50 9.32 -0.62
N GLY A 116 -6.99 9.18 -1.83
CA GLY A 116 -7.26 10.09 -2.94
C GLY A 116 -8.42 9.57 -3.79
N CYS A 117 -9.49 10.35 -3.95
CA CYS A 117 -10.68 9.90 -4.71
C CYS A 117 -10.41 9.58 -6.18
N LYS A 118 -9.29 10.06 -6.74
CA LYS A 118 -8.89 9.84 -8.13
C LYS A 118 -7.73 8.85 -8.23
N ASP A 119 -7.49 8.04 -7.21
CA ASP A 119 -6.50 6.96 -7.23
C ASP A 119 -6.85 5.93 -8.32
N PRO A 120 -6.00 5.75 -9.34
CA PRO A 120 -6.27 4.81 -10.42
C PRO A 120 -5.80 3.38 -10.13
N LEU A 121 -5.10 3.16 -9.00
CA LEU A 121 -4.43 1.90 -8.67
C LEU A 121 -5.10 1.14 -7.53
N VAL A 122 -5.68 1.86 -6.57
CA VAL A 122 -6.32 1.26 -5.39
C VAL A 122 -7.79 1.60 -5.37
N ASP A 123 -8.62 0.56 -5.31
CA ASP A 123 -10.06 0.71 -5.34
C ASP A 123 -10.56 1.51 -4.11
N PRO A 124 -11.50 2.47 -4.28
CA PRO A 124 -11.99 3.29 -3.19
C PRO A 124 -12.68 2.49 -2.07
N VAL A 125 -13.05 1.22 -2.29
CA VAL A 125 -13.63 0.37 -1.25
C VAL A 125 -12.68 0.09 -0.09
N HIS A 126 -11.36 0.14 -0.31
CA HIS A 126 -10.38 -0.21 0.72
C HIS A 126 -10.37 0.76 1.90
N ALA A 127 -10.51 2.07 1.66
CA ALA A 127 -10.45 3.06 2.73
C ALA A 127 -11.60 2.89 3.76
N PRO A 128 -12.88 2.81 3.34
CA PRO A 128 -14.00 2.46 4.22
C PRO A 128 -13.79 1.11 4.92
N TYR A 129 -13.37 0.08 4.18
CA TYR A 129 -13.12 -1.24 4.75
C TYR A 129 -12.09 -1.20 5.89
N LEU A 130 -11.00 -0.45 5.72
CA LEU A 130 -9.98 -0.29 6.76
C LEU A 130 -10.55 0.38 8.01
N ILE A 131 -11.38 1.43 7.89
CA ILE A 131 -11.90 2.11 9.07
C ILE A 131 -12.98 1.32 9.81
N GLU A 132 -13.75 0.49 9.09
CA GLU A 132 -14.73 -0.42 9.68
C GLU A 132 -14.05 -1.54 10.49
N ASN A 133 -12.86 -1.98 10.06
CA ASN A 133 -12.17 -3.12 10.65
C ASN A 133 -11.03 -2.75 11.61
N ILE A 134 -10.67 -1.47 11.73
CA ILE A 134 -9.67 -0.96 12.68
C ILE A 134 -10.36 -0.06 13.72
N LYS A 135 -10.45 -0.54 14.96
CA LYS A 135 -11.24 0.13 16.04
C LYS A 135 -10.89 1.59 16.32
N LYS A 136 -9.63 1.99 16.19
CA LYS A 136 -9.14 3.34 16.51
C LYS A 136 -8.67 4.07 15.25
N SER A 137 -9.51 4.06 14.23
CA SER A 137 -9.18 4.62 12.93
C SER A 137 -9.96 5.90 12.64
N VAL A 138 -9.38 6.75 11.79
CA VAL A 138 -10.03 7.92 11.19
C VAL A 138 -9.69 7.93 9.70
N LEU A 139 -10.65 8.31 8.87
CA LEU A 139 -10.47 8.47 7.43
C LEU A 139 -10.39 9.95 7.06
N TYR A 140 -9.44 10.30 6.19
CA TYR A 140 -9.40 11.58 5.52
C TYR A 140 -9.33 11.37 4.00
N ILE A 141 -10.20 12.07 3.27
CA ILE A 141 -10.34 11.95 1.82
C ILE A 141 -9.79 13.20 1.14
N TYR A 142 -8.89 13.00 0.17
CA TYR A 142 -8.45 14.04 -0.75
C TYR A 142 -9.29 13.97 -2.03
N THR A 143 -10.25 14.88 -2.18
CA THR A 143 -11.19 14.90 -3.31
C THR A 143 -10.50 14.93 -4.68
N ASP A 144 -9.41 15.67 -4.81
CA ASP A 144 -8.62 15.74 -6.04
C ASP A 144 -7.35 14.87 -6.02
N GLY A 145 -7.10 14.19 -4.89
CA GLY A 145 -5.93 13.36 -4.69
C GLY A 145 -5.95 12.09 -5.54
N LYS A 146 -4.77 11.65 -5.97
CA LYS A 146 -4.55 10.39 -6.71
C LYS A 146 -3.85 9.37 -5.81
N HIS A 147 -3.00 8.49 -6.38
CA HIS A 147 -2.25 7.50 -5.60
C HIS A 147 -1.11 8.13 -4.77
N ASP A 148 -0.58 9.27 -5.22
CA ASP A 148 0.63 9.93 -4.72
C ASP A 148 0.35 11.19 -3.87
N ILE A 149 -0.76 11.23 -3.12
CA ILE A 149 -1.21 12.38 -2.29
C ILE A 149 -0.19 12.98 -1.31
N HIS A 150 0.92 12.29 -1.07
CA HIS A 150 1.98 12.71 -0.15
C HIS A 150 3.10 13.50 -0.84
N ILE A 151 3.08 13.51 -2.18
CA ILE A 151 4.04 14.25 -3.02
C ILE A 151 3.38 15.47 -3.64
N ARG A 152 2.05 15.44 -3.87
CA ARG A 152 1.29 16.44 -4.63
C ARG A 152 -0.07 16.73 -4.02
#